data_AF-A0A3D1IFE8-F1
#
_entry.id   AF-A0A3D1IFE8-F1
#
_cell.length_a   1.000
_cell.length_b   1.000
_cell.length_c   1.000
_cell.angle_alpha   90.00
_cell.angle_beta   90.00
_cell.angle_gamma   90.00
#
_symmetry.space_group_name_H-M   'P 1'
#
loop_
_entity.id
_entity.type
_entity.pdbx_description
1 polymer ?
#
loop_
_entity_poly.entity_id
_entity_poly.type
_entity_poly.pdbx_seq_one_letter_code
_entity_poly.pdbx_strand_id
1 'polypeptide(L)'
;MSKRPSRLVCAGLASVIVAAGSAGAQTGPVITHGIAAGDVTSVSAVVWARSDRPATMRVRAEPLTGSGPGVEARAETTEDRHLTAQTTLTPLAPDTRYRYQIWFEADGISGTAEAGTFRTAPMADVRAAVSLIWSGDLAGQGYCRRADDGFPIFEPMRALDADVFVANGDMIYADSVCPPRGPGWVNVPGDFPGIADPAVDWEDPAAVDEVYAAHWRYNR
;
A
#
# COMPACT_ATOMS: atom_id res chain seq x y z
N MET A 1 67.16 -39.81 -51.64
CA MET A 1 65.72 -40.13 -51.69
C MET A 1 65.24 -40.37 -50.27
N SER A 2 64.63 -39.36 -49.64
CA SER A 2 64.19 -39.42 -48.23
C SER A 2 62.78 -38.83 -48.12
N LYS A 3 61.93 -39.51 -47.35
CA LYS A 3 60.47 -39.40 -47.28
C LYS A 3 60.01 -38.07 -46.65
N ARG A 4 58.97 -37.43 -47.23
CA ARG A 4 58.18 -36.37 -46.57
C ARG A 4 57.17 -37.00 -45.59
N PRO A 5 56.96 -36.47 -44.38
CA PRO A 5 55.79 -36.79 -43.59
C PRO A 5 54.66 -35.78 -43.85
N SER A 6 53.47 -36.31 -44.12
CA SER A 6 52.20 -35.57 -44.15
C SER A 6 51.87 -35.02 -42.76
N ARG A 7 51.46 -33.75 -42.69
CA ARG A 7 50.77 -33.18 -41.52
C ARG A 7 49.30 -32.98 -41.89
N LEU A 8 48.41 -33.74 -41.25
CA LEU A 8 46.97 -33.46 -41.24
C LEU A 8 46.74 -32.15 -40.46
N VAL A 9 45.96 -31.25 -41.03
CA VAL A 9 45.41 -30.07 -40.34
C VAL A 9 43.96 -30.41 -40.01
N CYS A 10 43.65 -30.64 -38.72
CA CYS A 10 42.28 -30.68 -38.22
C CYS A 10 41.82 -29.24 -37.98
N ALA A 11 40.87 -28.75 -38.78
CA ALA A 11 40.14 -27.52 -38.50
C ALA A 11 39.09 -27.80 -37.43
N GLY A 12 39.30 -27.31 -36.21
CA GLY A 12 38.29 -27.31 -35.15
C GLY A 12 37.31 -26.14 -35.34
N LEU A 13 36.05 -26.45 -35.63
CA LEU A 13 34.95 -25.47 -35.55
C LEU A 13 34.65 -25.18 -34.08
N ALA A 14 35.02 -23.99 -33.62
CA ALA A 14 34.58 -23.47 -32.33
C ALA A 14 33.12 -23.00 -32.46
N SER A 15 32.17 -23.76 -31.93
CA SER A 15 30.79 -23.30 -31.75
C SER A 15 30.72 -22.38 -30.53
N VAL A 16 30.49 -21.09 -30.76
CA VAL A 16 30.17 -20.13 -29.71
C VAL A 16 28.72 -20.39 -29.29
N ILE A 17 28.53 -21.04 -28.14
CA ILE A 17 27.22 -21.12 -27.49
C ILE A 17 26.99 -19.78 -26.80
N VAL A 18 26.20 -18.91 -27.43
CA VAL A 18 25.67 -17.73 -26.75
C VAL A 18 24.61 -18.23 -25.78
N ALA A 19 24.97 -18.30 -24.49
CA ALA A 19 24.00 -18.50 -23.43
C ALA A 19 23.10 -17.25 -23.41
N ALA A 20 21.87 -17.38 -23.92
CA ALA A 20 20.83 -16.40 -23.68
C ALA A 20 20.59 -16.37 -22.17
N GLY A 21 21.05 -15.30 -21.51
CA GLY A 21 20.70 -15.05 -20.12
C GLY A 21 19.18 -15.01 -20.02
N SER A 22 18.62 -15.85 -19.16
CA SER A 22 17.22 -15.75 -18.75
C SER A 22 17.05 -14.38 -18.08
N ALA A 23 16.54 -13.40 -18.83
CA ALA A 23 15.97 -12.20 -18.24
C ALA A 23 14.90 -12.69 -17.25
N GLY A 24 15.13 -12.44 -15.96
CA GLY A 24 14.16 -12.80 -14.93
C GLY A 24 12.79 -12.24 -15.31
N ALA A 25 11.74 -13.04 -15.15
CA ALA A 25 10.38 -12.58 -15.42
C ALA A 25 10.14 -11.30 -14.60
N GLN A 26 9.91 -10.17 -15.28
CA GLN A 26 9.57 -8.94 -14.60
C GLN A 26 8.22 -9.13 -13.89
N THR A 27 8.17 -8.77 -12.61
CA THR A 27 6.97 -8.85 -11.79
C THR A 27 6.32 -7.48 -11.70
N GLY A 28 4.98 -7.46 -11.71
CA GLY A 28 4.22 -6.22 -11.52
C GLY A 28 4.48 -5.58 -10.15
N PRO A 29 4.21 -4.28 -9.98
CA PRO A 29 4.33 -3.61 -8.69
C PRO A 29 3.37 -4.21 -7.65
N VAL A 30 3.72 -4.08 -6.36
CA VAL A 30 2.97 -4.69 -5.26
C VAL A 30 2.39 -3.62 -4.35
N ILE A 31 1.16 -3.83 -3.89
CA ILE A 31 0.53 -3.01 -2.84
C ILE A 31 1.17 -3.37 -1.50
N THR A 32 1.72 -2.37 -0.81
CA THR A 32 2.57 -2.60 0.37
C THR A 32 1.91 -2.28 1.71
N HIS A 33 0.81 -1.53 1.71
CA HIS A 33 0.12 -1.05 2.93
C HIS A 33 -1.40 -1.20 2.81
N GLY A 34 -1.84 -2.19 2.03
CA GLY A 34 -3.23 -2.38 1.68
C GLY A 34 -3.84 -1.22 0.89
N ILE A 35 -5.16 -1.17 0.91
CA ILE A 35 -5.99 -0.17 0.23
C ILE A 35 -6.90 0.52 1.24
N ALA A 36 -7.23 1.78 0.98
CA ALA A 36 -8.17 2.53 1.81
C ALA A 36 -9.17 3.31 0.96
N ALA A 37 -10.36 3.52 1.52
CA ALA A 37 -11.37 4.44 1.03
C ALA A 37 -11.79 5.36 2.18
N GLY A 38 -11.88 6.66 1.91
CA GLY A 38 -12.20 7.70 2.88
C GLY A 38 -12.85 8.91 2.19
N ASP A 39 -13.14 9.95 2.97
CA ASP A 39 -13.80 11.19 2.51
C ASP A 39 -15.00 10.90 1.60
N VAL A 40 -15.77 9.88 1.99
CA VAL A 40 -16.90 9.38 1.20
C VAL A 40 -18.08 10.34 1.36
N THR A 41 -18.52 10.89 0.24
CA THR A 41 -19.71 11.76 0.16
C THR A 41 -20.89 10.97 -0.40
N SER A 42 -21.99 11.66 -0.73
CA SER A 42 -23.09 11.04 -1.46
C SER A 42 -22.76 10.72 -2.92
N VAL A 43 -21.70 11.30 -3.49
CA VAL A 43 -21.41 11.20 -4.93
C VAL A 43 -19.93 10.95 -5.26
N SER A 44 -19.07 10.85 -4.24
CA SER A 44 -17.65 10.63 -4.42
C SER A 44 -17.03 9.83 -3.29
N ALA A 45 -15.90 9.21 -3.55
CA ALA A 45 -15.03 8.61 -2.54
C ALA A 45 -13.57 8.85 -2.91
N VAL A 46 -12.74 9.12 -1.92
CA VAL A 46 -11.29 9.17 -2.11
C VAL A 46 -10.73 7.80 -1.81
N VAL A 47 -9.88 7.29 -2.70
CA VAL A 47 -9.20 6.01 -2.51
C VAL A 47 -7.69 6.19 -2.58
N TRP A 48 -6.98 5.36 -1.83
CA TRP A 48 -5.53 5.45 -1.69
C TRP A 48 -4.89 4.07 -1.57
N ALA A 49 -3.66 3.95 -2.08
CA ALA A 49 -2.78 2.81 -1.88
C ALA A 49 -1.30 3.23 -2.00
N ARG A 50 -0.39 2.36 -1.57
CA ARG A 50 1.06 2.56 -1.70
C ARG A 50 1.72 1.40 -2.46
N SER A 51 2.52 1.76 -3.47
CA SER A 51 3.29 0.84 -4.30
C SER A 51 4.68 0.56 -3.69
N ASP A 52 5.32 -0.52 -4.12
CA ASP A 52 6.73 -0.83 -3.82
C ASP A 52 7.73 -0.04 -4.69
N ARG A 53 7.26 0.56 -5.79
CA ARG A 53 8.07 1.36 -6.74
C ARG A 53 7.22 2.39 -7.49
N PRO A 54 7.82 3.37 -8.21
CA PRO A 54 7.08 4.28 -9.09
C PRO A 54 6.22 3.50 -10.10
N ALA A 55 4.95 3.87 -10.20
CA ALA A 55 3.93 3.11 -10.93
C ALA A 55 2.68 3.97 -11.19
N THR A 56 1.78 3.48 -12.02
CA THR A 56 0.42 4.02 -12.16
C THR A 56 -0.55 3.19 -11.31
N MET A 57 -1.19 3.81 -10.32
CA MET A 57 -2.34 3.23 -9.64
C MET A 57 -3.53 3.21 -10.59
N ARG A 58 -4.18 2.06 -10.69
CA ARG A 58 -5.46 1.87 -11.39
C ARG A 58 -6.52 1.52 -10.38
N VAL A 59 -7.71 2.08 -10.58
CA VAL A 59 -8.87 1.80 -9.74
C VAL A 59 -10.07 1.51 -10.61
N ARG A 60 -10.83 0.49 -10.24
CA ARG A 60 -12.18 0.25 -10.74
C ARG A 60 -13.13 0.12 -9.56
N ALA A 61 -14.30 0.75 -9.64
CA ALA A 61 -15.37 0.63 -8.66
C ALA A 61 -16.69 0.32 -9.35
N GLU A 62 -17.46 -0.61 -8.80
CA GLU A 62 -18.75 -1.04 -9.31
C GLU A 62 -19.78 -1.12 -8.17
N PRO A 63 -21.04 -0.75 -8.40
CA PRO A 63 -22.09 -0.96 -7.41
C PRO A 63 -22.22 -2.45 -7.07
N LEU A 64 -22.10 -2.78 -5.79
CA LEU A 64 -22.34 -4.13 -5.27
C LEU A 64 -23.84 -4.40 -5.11
N THR A 65 -24.60 -3.37 -4.78
CA THR A 65 -26.05 -3.37 -4.63
C THR A 65 -26.62 -2.12 -5.27
N GLY A 66 -27.84 -2.19 -5.83
CA GLY A 66 -28.50 -1.04 -6.46
C GLY A 66 -28.14 -0.88 -7.94
N SER A 67 -28.34 0.34 -8.46
CA SER A 67 -28.07 0.71 -9.85
C SER A 67 -27.22 1.98 -9.89
N GLY A 68 -26.17 2.00 -10.71
CA GLY A 68 -25.29 3.16 -10.85
C GLY A 68 -24.15 2.88 -11.83
N PRO A 69 -23.36 3.90 -12.18
CA PRO A 69 -22.21 3.71 -13.06
C PRO A 69 -21.09 2.96 -12.33
N GLY A 70 -20.40 2.10 -13.07
CA GLY A 70 -19.02 1.75 -12.71
C GLY A 70 -18.12 2.94 -13.00
N VAL A 71 -17.10 3.12 -12.16
CA VAL A 71 -16.14 4.24 -12.28
C VAL A 71 -14.73 3.67 -12.33
N GLU A 72 -13.91 4.23 -13.21
CA GLU A 72 -12.48 3.96 -13.28
C GLU A 72 -11.71 5.25 -13.01
N ALA A 73 -10.58 5.12 -12.33
CA ALA A 73 -9.68 6.24 -12.06
C ALA A 73 -8.23 5.77 -12.06
N ARG A 74 -7.32 6.73 -12.10
CA ARG A 74 -5.88 6.48 -11.99
C ARG A 74 -5.18 7.60 -11.26
N ALA A 75 -4.01 7.30 -10.72
CA ALA A 75 -3.07 8.28 -10.18
C ALA A 75 -1.65 7.75 -10.31
N GLU A 76 -0.68 8.63 -10.51
CA GLU A 76 0.73 8.25 -10.53
C GLU A 76 1.30 8.26 -9.13
N THR A 77 2.24 7.34 -8.89
CA THR A 77 3.04 7.31 -7.68
C THR A 77 4.52 7.51 -7.99
N THR A 78 5.19 8.31 -7.16
CA THR A 78 6.58 8.75 -7.34
C THR A 78 7.33 8.71 -6.01
N GLU A 79 8.67 8.71 -6.06
CA GLU A 79 9.51 8.62 -4.86
C GLU A 79 9.30 9.82 -3.93
N ASP A 80 9.18 11.03 -4.48
CA ASP A 80 8.88 12.27 -3.74
C ASP A 80 7.48 12.30 -3.11
N ARG A 81 6.62 11.33 -3.43
CA ARG A 81 5.30 11.11 -2.81
C ARG A 81 5.26 9.87 -1.95
N HIS A 82 6.43 9.40 -1.50
CA HIS A 82 6.62 8.17 -0.71
C HIS A 82 6.02 6.92 -1.35
N LEU A 83 5.94 6.90 -2.67
CA LEU A 83 5.31 5.82 -3.43
C LEU A 83 3.80 5.65 -3.13
N THR A 84 3.15 6.72 -2.66
CA THR A 84 1.70 6.76 -2.42
C THR A 84 0.94 7.34 -3.62
N ALA A 85 -0.26 6.83 -3.86
CA ALA A 85 -1.18 7.37 -4.85
C ALA A 85 -2.58 7.53 -4.25
N GLN A 86 -3.23 8.64 -4.59
CA GLN A 86 -4.59 8.97 -4.20
C GLN A 86 -5.38 9.44 -5.42
N THR A 87 -6.64 9.03 -5.52
CA THR A 87 -7.55 9.54 -6.56
C THR A 87 -8.99 9.59 -6.05
N THR A 88 -9.81 10.39 -6.71
CA THR A 88 -11.24 10.54 -6.39
C THR A 88 -12.08 9.78 -7.39
N LEU A 89 -12.94 8.89 -6.89
CA LEU A 89 -13.95 8.20 -7.68
C LEU A 89 -15.20 9.08 -7.77
N THR A 90 -15.59 9.45 -8.99
CA THR A 90 -16.78 10.28 -9.27
C THR A 90 -17.18 10.15 -10.75
N PRO A 91 -18.47 10.23 -11.11
CA PRO A 91 -19.63 10.32 -10.22
C PRO A 91 -20.05 8.97 -9.65
N LEU A 92 -20.48 8.95 -8.39
CA LEU A 92 -21.07 7.79 -7.71
C LEU A 92 -22.56 8.02 -7.44
N ALA A 93 -23.32 6.93 -7.31
CA ALA A 93 -24.70 6.99 -6.86
C ALA A 93 -24.77 7.16 -5.33
N PRO A 94 -25.66 8.00 -4.78
CA PRO A 94 -25.92 8.08 -3.34
C PRO A 94 -26.45 6.78 -2.74
N ASP A 95 -26.27 6.60 -1.44
CA ASP A 95 -26.74 5.45 -0.66
C ASP A 95 -26.47 4.08 -1.33
N THR A 96 -25.27 3.95 -1.91
CA THR A 96 -24.90 2.79 -2.72
C THR A 96 -23.63 2.16 -2.17
N ARG A 97 -23.66 0.84 -1.94
CA ARG A 97 -22.46 0.07 -1.59
C ARG A 97 -21.69 -0.24 -2.87
N TYR A 98 -20.43 0.18 -2.92
CA TYR A 98 -19.50 -0.11 -4.01
C TYR A 98 -18.49 -1.16 -3.59
N ARG A 99 -18.14 -2.06 -4.52
CA ARG A 99 -16.89 -2.83 -4.46
C ARG A 99 -15.88 -2.12 -5.35
N TYR A 100 -14.69 -1.88 -4.84
CA TYR A 100 -13.59 -1.29 -5.60
C TYR A 100 -12.38 -2.22 -5.59
N GLN A 101 -11.56 -2.10 -6.63
CA GLN A 101 -10.31 -2.80 -6.80
C GLN A 101 -9.22 -1.79 -7.12
N ILE A 102 -8.04 -1.97 -6.52
CA ILE A 102 -6.84 -1.21 -6.83
C ILE A 102 -5.75 -2.17 -7.25
N TRP A 103 -5.01 -1.82 -8.30
CA TRP A 103 -3.75 -2.45 -8.68
C TRP A 103 -2.78 -1.39 -9.20
N PHE A 104 -1.50 -1.74 -9.30
CA PHE A 104 -0.48 -0.88 -9.87
C PHE A 104 0.05 -1.44 -11.18
N GLU A 105 0.47 -0.55 -12.09
CA GLU A 105 1.08 -0.89 -13.38
C GLU A 105 2.43 -0.18 -13.51
N ALA A 106 3.46 -0.91 -13.92
CA ALA A 106 4.76 -0.34 -14.30
C ALA A 106 5.35 -1.16 -15.46
N ASP A 107 6.01 -0.49 -16.41
CA ASP A 107 6.69 -1.13 -17.54
C ASP A 107 5.78 -2.09 -18.36
N GLY A 108 4.48 -1.76 -18.44
CA GLY A 108 3.49 -2.58 -19.14
C GLY A 108 3.05 -3.85 -18.39
N ILE A 109 3.42 -4.00 -17.12
CA ILE A 109 3.10 -5.16 -16.29
C ILE A 109 2.21 -4.73 -15.11
N SER A 110 1.07 -5.41 -14.96
CA SER A 110 0.15 -5.20 -13.85
C SER A 110 0.53 -6.04 -12.64
N GLY A 111 0.42 -5.43 -11.46
CA GLY A 111 0.46 -6.11 -10.17
C GLY A 111 -0.83 -6.89 -9.87
N THR A 112 -0.84 -7.55 -8.71
CA THR A 112 -2.05 -8.18 -8.18
C THR A 112 -3.00 -7.10 -7.66
N ALA A 113 -4.30 -7.26 -7.94
CA ALA A 113 -5.32 -6.35 -7.44
C ALA A 113 -5.75 -6.71 -6.02
N GLU A 114 -5.94 -5.71 -5.18
CA GLU A 114 -6.64 -5.82 -3.90
C GLU A 114 -8.05 -5.22 -4.01
N ALA A 115 -8.99 -5.75 -3.23
CA ALA A 115 -10.41 -5.37 -3.30
C ALA A 115 -10.95 -4.95 -1.94
N GLY A 116 -11.80 -3.92 -1.95
CA GLY A 116 -12.46 -3.39 -0.75
C GLY A 116 -13.90 -2.98 -1.04
N THR A 117 -14.60 -2.50 -0.01
CA THR A 117 -15.94 -1.93 -0.17
C THR A 117 -16.07 -0.62 0.61
N PHE A 118 -16.90 0.29 0.10
CA PHE A 118 -17.37 1.47 0.83
C PHE A 118 -18.84 1.72 0.49
N ARG A 119 -19.51 2.58 1.26
CA ARG A 119 -20.89 3.01 1.03
C ARG A 119 -20.93 4.53 0.90
N THR A 120 -21.49 5.03 -0.19
CA THR A 120 -21.77 6.47 -0.33
C THR A 120 -22.86 6.90 0.65
N ALA A 121 -22.76 8.11 1.17
CA ALA A 121 -23.80 8.65 2.03
C ALA A 121 -25.12 8.83 1.25
N PRO A 122 -26.28 8.84 1.92
CA PRO A 122 -27.50 9.37 1.34
C PRO A 122 -27.33 10.83 0.90
N MET A 123 -28.24 11.33 0.07
CA MET A 123 -28.30 12.76 -0.24
C MET A 123 -28.51 13.59 1.04
N ALA A 124 -27.96 14.80 1.09
CA ALA A 124 -27.95 15.63 2.29
C ALA A 124 -29.35 16.02 2.82
N ASP A 125 -30.37 15.95 1.96
CA ASP A 125 -31.78 16.20 2.29
C ASP A 125 -32.54 14.94 2.74
N VAL A 126 -31.91 13.76 2.67
CA VAL A 126 -32.48 12.48 3.11
C VAL A 126 -32.03 12.17 4.54
N ARG A 127 -33.00 11.94 5.42
CA ARG A 127 -32.74 11.48 6.79
C ARG A 127 -32.50 9.98 6.80
N ALA A 128 -31.35 9.56 7.33
CA ALA A 128 -31.02 8.16 7.59
C ALA A 128 -30.38 8.02 8.98
N ALA A 129 -30.49 6.83 9.57
CA ALA A 129 -29.69 6.49 10.73
C ALA A 129 -28.22 6.33 10.32
N VAL A 130 -27.30 6.70 11.19
CA VAL A 130 -25.85 6.58 10.98
C VAL A 130 -25.24 5.89 12.20
N SER A 131 -24.42 4.89 11.94
CA SER A 131 -23.58 4.22 12.92
C SER A 131 -22.14 4.72 12.77
N LEU A 132 -21.50 5.04 13.89
CA LEU A 132 -20.16 5.65 13.90
C LEU A 132 -19.26 4.88 14.88
N ILE A 133 -18.00 4.69 14.48
CA ILE A 133 -16.90 4.34 15.39
C ILE A 133 -15.98 5.54 15.47
N TRP A 134 -15.55 5.90 16.67
CA TRP A 134 -14.59 6.96 16.90
C TRP A 134 -13.51 6.45 17.85
N SER A 135 -12.26 6.66 17.48
CA SER A 135 -11.09 6.24 18.27
C SER A 135 -9.92 7.17 17.97
N GLY A 136 -9.03 7.33 18.95
CA GLY A 136 -7.68 7.85 18.77
C GLY A 136 -6.67 6.86 19.35
N ASP A 137 -5.41 7.31 19.46
CA ASP A 137 -4.38 6.67 20.27
C ASP A 137 -4.11 5.21 19.81
N LEU A 138 -3.85 5.04 18.51
CA LEU A 138 -3.45 3.76 17.94
C LEU A 138 -1.94 3.58 18.12
N ALA A 139 -1.56 2.50 18.81
CA ALA A 139 -0.18 2.19 19.19
C ALA A 139 0.38 3.07 20.33
N GLY A 140 1.71 3.09 20.49
CA GLY A 140 2.39 3.91 21.49
C GLY A 140 2.69 3.21 22.82
N GLN A 141 3.67 3.75 23.55
CA GLN A 141 4.03 3.38 24.93
C GLN A 141 4.14 1.86 25.19
N GLY A 142 4.68 1.11 24.22
CA GLY A 142 4.85 -0.36 24.28
C GLY A 142 3.66 -1.18 23.79
N TYR A 143 2.50 -0.57 23.54
CA TYR A 143 1.28 -1.18 23.00
C TYR A 143 1.21 -1.09 21.47
N CYS A 144 2.29 -1.49 20.80
CA CYS A 144 2.39 -1.37 19.35
C CYS A 144 1.70 -2.51 18.59
N ARG A 145 1.71 -2.40 17.25
CA ARG A 145 1.23 -3.45 16.36
C ARG A 145 1.88 -4.78 16.70
N ARG A 146 1.05 -5.79 16.99
CA ARG A 146 1.51 -7.16 17.23
C ARG A 146 2.07 -7.73 15.92
N ALA A 147 3.16 -8.47 15.99
CA ALA A 147 3.77 -9.07 14.80
C ALA A 147 2.79 -10.01 14.08
N ASP A 148 2.08 -10.84 14.84
CA ASP A 148 1.23 -11.90 14.32
C ASP A 148 -0.22 -11.43 14.05
N ASP A 149 -0.81 -10.65 14.97
CA ASP A 149 -2.25 -10.33 14.95
C ASP A 149 -2.58 -8.90 14.46
N GLY A 150 -1.57 -8.07 14.18
CA GLY A 150 -1.78 -6.65 13.92
C GLY A 150 -2.29 -5.90 15.15
N PHE A 151 -3.31 -5.05 14.97
CA PHE A 151 -3.99 -4.36 16.09
C PHE A 151 -5.32 -5.06 16.42
N PRO A 152 -5.44 -5.72 17.59
CA PRO A 152 -6.62 -6.52 17.92
C PRO A 152 -7.95 -5.78 17.95
N ILE A 153 -7.92 -4.44 18.08
CA ILE A 153 -9.12 -3.60 18.11
C ILE A 153 -9.83 -3.53 16.74
N PHE A 154 -9.12 -3.74 15.63
CA PHE A 154 -9.74 -3.60 14.30
C PHE A 154 -10.74 -4.71 13.98
N GLU A 155 -10.56 -5.92 14.51
CA GLU A 155 -11.53 -7.01 14.30
C GLU A 155 -12.90 -6.74 14.94
N PRO A 156 -13.01 -6.38 16.24
CA PRO A 156 -14.29 -5.99 16.81
C PRO A 156 -14.87 -4.72 16.17
N MET A 157 -14.04 -3.75 15.76
CA MET A 157 -14.51 -2.59 14.99
C MET A 157 -15.14 -3.01 13.67
N ARG A 158 -14.49 -3.91 12.92
CA ARG A 158 -15.00 -4.46 11.66
C ARG A 158 -16.32 -5.21 11.85
N ALA A 159 -16.46 -5.95 12.95
CA ALA A 159 -17.68 -6.70 13.27
C ALA A 159 -18.90 -5.82 13.56
N LEU A 160 -18.70 -4.55 13.92
CA LEU A 160 -19.79 -3.59 14.12
C LEU A 160 -20.43 -3.09 12.81
N ASP A 161 -19.76 -3.30 11.66
CA ASP A 161 -20.23 -2.86 10.32
C ASP A 161 -20.71 -1.40 10.30
N ALA A 162 -19.95 -0.51 10.97
CA ALA A 162 -20.30 0.90 11.10
C ALA A 162 -20.19 1.64 9.75
N ASP A 163 -21.04 2.66 9.57
CA ASP A 163 -21.06 3.47 8.33
C ASP A 163 -19.78 4.32 8.18
N VAL A 164 -19.26 4.83 9.30
CA VAL A 164 -18.09 5.72 9.31
C VAL A 164 -17.18 5.39 10.50
N PHE A 165 -15.87 5.37 10.23
CA PHE A 165 -14.84 5.43 11.26
C PHE A 165 -14.17 6.81 11.27
N VAL A 166 -14.13 7.44 12.44
CA VAL A 166 -13.45 8.71 12.69
C VAL A 166 -12.16 8.43 13.47
N ALA A 167 -11.02 8.54 12.79
CA ALA A 167 -9.70 8.46 13.41
C ALA A 167 -9.31 9.83 13.99
N ASN A 168 -9.28 9.93 15.32
CA ASN A 168 -9.13 11.18 16.06
C ASN A 168 -7.68 11.60 16.36
N GLY A 169 -6.73 11.16 15.54
CA GLY A 169 -5.31 11.44 15.74
C GLY A 169 -4.59 10.38 16.57
N ASP A 170 -3.30 10.64 16.80
CA ASP A 170 -2.38 9.78 17.54
C ASP A 170 -2.31 8.34 17.00
N MET A 171 -2.21 8.23 15.67
CA MET A 171 -2.27 6.95 14.96
C MET A 171 -0.91 6.24 14.80
N ILE A 172 0.19 6.93 15.09
CA ILE A 172 1.56 6.42 14.81
C ILE A 172 2.55 6.58 15.96
N TYR A 173 2.34 7.53 16.89
CA TYR A 173 3.29 7.90 17.96
C TYR A 173 4.75 8.01 17.49
N ALA A 174 5.00 8.96 16.58
CA ALA A 174 6.34 9.15 15.99
C ALA A 174 7.41 9.63 16.98
N ASP A 175 7.03 10.03 18.18
CA ASP A 175 7.90 10.49 19.26
C ASP A 175 8.69 9.35 19.94
N SER A 176 8.29 8.10 19.74
CA SER A 176 8.95 6.94 20.36
C SER A 176 8.97 5.71 19.47
N VAL A 177 10.02 4.89 19.64
CA VAL A 177 10.15 3.62 18.91
C VAL A 177 9.36 2.51 19.60
N CYS A 178 8.78 1.61 18.81
CA CYS A 178 8.13 0.44 19.36
C CYS A 178 9.16 -0.57 19.88
N PRO A 179 9.15 -0.90 21.18
CA PRO A 179 10.07 -1.91 21.72
C PRO A 179 9.71 -3.28 21.12
N PRO A 180 10.68 -4.20 20.94
CA PRO A 180 10.42 -5.52 20.36
C PRO A 180 9.37 -6.36 21.11
N ARG A 181 9.10 -6.04 22.38
CA ARG A 181 8.11 -6.74 23.21
C ARG A 181 7.12 -5.75 23.81
N GLY A 182 5.85 -6.08 23.69
CA GLY A 182 4.76 -5.43 24.41
C GLY A 182 4.32 -6.24 25.64
N PRO A 183 3.20 -5.88 26.28
CA PRO A 183 2.62 -6.58 27.43
C PRO A 183 2.10 -8.00 27.13
N GLY A 184 3.01 -8.94 26.87
CA GLY A 184 2.69 -10.34 26.62
C GLY A 184 2.64 -10.73 25.14
N TRP A 185 3.19 -9.92 24.24
CA TRP A 185 3.31 -10.21 22.80
C TRP A 185 4.59 -9.63 22.20
N VAL A 186 4.89 -10.04 20.97
CA VAL A 186 5.97 -9.48 20.15
C VAL A 186 5.40 -8.36 19.29
N ASN A 187 6.02 -7.18 19.35
CA ASN A 187 5.68 -6.06 18.48
C ASN A 187 6.43 -6.16 17.16
N VAL A 188 5.91 -5.52 16.12
CA VAL A 188 6.76 -5.13 14.98
C VAL A 188 7.81 -4.14 15.49
N PRO A 189 9.13 -4.46 15.45
CA PRO A 189 10.15 -3.58 15.99
C PRO A 189 10.38 -2.37 15.08
N GLY A 190 10.66 -1.22 15.69
CA GLY A 190 11.23 -0.06 15.00
C GLY A 190 12.75 -0.11 15.03
N ASP A 191 13.38 -0.10 13.85
CA ASP A 191 14.84 -0.03 13.65
C ASP A 191 15.29 1.37 13.21
N PHE A 192 14.48 2.38 13.50
CA PHE A 192 14.64 3.80 13.17
C PHE A 192 14.46 4.67 14.42
N PRO A 193 15.02 5.89 14.49
CA PRO A 193 14.85 6.76 15.65
C PRO A 193 13.41 7.29 15.75
N GLY A 194 12.99 7.65 16.96
CA GLY A 194 11.80 8.49 17.16
C GLY A 194 12.11 9.94 16.82
N ILE A 195 11.10 10.74 16.47
CA ILE A 195 11.33 12.15 16.10
C ILE A 195 11.91 12.96 17.28
N ALA A 196 11.61 12.56 18.52
CA ALA A 196 12.16 13.19 19.72
C ALA A 196 13.60 12.73 20.06
N ASP A 197 14.21 11.84 19.27
CA ASP A 197 15.59 11.40 19.47
C ASP A 197 16.55 12.58 19.22
N PRO A 198 17.48 12.89 20.16
CA PRO A 198 18.47 13.95 19.98
C PRO A 198 19.38 13.79 18.75
N ALA A 199 19.46 12.61 18.16
CA ALA A 199 20.20 12.36 16.93
C ALA A 199 19.47 12.83 15.65
N VAL A 200 18.18 13.14 15.72
CA VAL A 200 17.41 13.65 14.58
C VAL A 200 17.64 15.16 14.45
N ASP A 201 18.15 15.57 13.28
CA ASP A 201 18.28 16.98 12.93
C ASP A 201 16.94 17.54 12.45
N TRP A 202 16.33 18.37 13.28
CA TRP A 202 15.05 19.02 12.98
C TRP A 202 15.16 20.13 11.93
N GLU A 203 16.37 20.61 11.65
CA GLU A 203 16.62 21.60 10.60
C GLU A 203 16.76 20.95 9.21
N ASP A 204 16.88 19.61 9.15
CA ASP A 204 16.87 18.83 7.91
C ASP A 204 15.47 18.24 7.64
N PRO A 205 14.67 18.84 6.73
CA PRO A 205 13.33 18.35 6.44
C PRO A 205 13.31 16.93 5.87
N ALA A 206 14.38 16.49 5.20
CA ALA A 206 14.46 15.14 4.66
C ALA A 206 14.65 14.11 5.77
N ALA A 207 15.46 14.42 6.78
CA ALA A 207 15.63 13.58 7.96
C ALA A 207 14.32 13.47 8.77
N VAL A 208 13.62 14.59 8.97
CA VAL A 208 12.30 14.61 9.64
C VAL A 208 11.29 13.75 8.87
N ASP A 209 11.22 13.92 7.56
CA ASP A 209 10.32 13.18 6.67
C ASP A 209 10.60 11.67 6.70
N GLU A 210 11.87 11.26 6.66
CA GLU A 210 12.28 9.85 6.76
C GLU A 210 11.80 9.21 8.08
N VAL A 211 11.92 9.91 9.20
CA VAL A 211 11.45 9.43 10.50
C VAL A 211 9.94 9.20 10.48
N TYR A 212 9.14 10.16 10.01
CA TYR A 212 7.69 9.98 9.93
C TYR A 212 7.31 8.87 8.96
N ALA A 213 7.95 8.81 7.78
CA ALA A 213 7.72 7.76 6.79
C ALA A 213 8.02 6.36 7.35
N ALA A 214 9.04 6.22 8.18
CA ALA A 214 9.41 4.96 8.83
C ALA A 214 8.37 4.50 9.85
N HIS A 215 7.75 5.40 10.61
CA HIS A 215 6.72 5.05 11.60
C HIS A 215 5.44 4.46 10.98
N TRP A 216 5.16 4.75 9.70
CA TRP A 216 4.08 4.09 8.96
C TRP A 216 4.31 2.58 8.77
N ARG A 217 5.52 2.06 9.00
CA ARG A 217 5.80 0.61 9.04
C ARG A 217 4.91 -0.12 10.04
N TYR A 218 4.52 0.53 11.14
CA TYR A 218 3.62 -0.04 12.13
C TYR A 218 2.18 -0.20 11.63
N ASN A 219 1.85 0.31 10.44
CA ASN A 219 0.54 0.18 9.82
C ASN A 219 0.53 -0.78 8.61
N ARG A 220 1.65 -1.47 8.33
CA ARG A 220 1.73 -2.52 7.30
C ARG A 220 1.05 -3.83 7.71
#